data_AF-A0A521TCF1-F1
#
_entry.id   AF-A0A521TCF1-F1
#
_cell.length_a   1.000
_cell.length_b   1.000
_cell.length_c   1.000
_cell.angle_alpha   90.00
_cell.angle_beta   90.00
_cell.angle_gamma   90.00
#
_symmetry.space_group_name_H-M   'P 1'
#
loop_
_entity.id
_entity.type
_entity.pdbx_description
1 polymer ?
#
loop_
_entity_poly.entity_id
_entity_poly.type
_entity_poly.pdbx_seq_one_letter_code
_entity_poly.pdbx_strand_id
1 'polypeptide(L)'
;MVGVSGSGKTTWVNSHKEYIVCSTDSIIEQLAEKMDISYTDAFNYIQNKKKFDYITTKFFEKIHECILNDKDFVIDRTHLKRNIRISLINELKTFAIENGKHLELFAVSFELPTNTIFERLKNREKKTRKSIPKDVILEQINSFDIPTTDEGFDAIERIT
;
A
#
# COMPACT_ATOMS: atom_id res chain seq x y z
N MET A 1 4.65 1.54 -3.79
CA MET A 1 4.49 0.12 -4.17
C MET A 1 3.28 -0.05 -5.09
N VAL A 2 3.39 -0.84 -6.16
CA VAL A 2 2.30 -1.13 -7.11
C VAL A 2 2.27 -2.63 -7.37
N GLY A 3 1.17 -3.31 -7.04
CA GLY A 3 1.07 -4.76 -7.25
C GLY A 3 -0.02 -5.46 -6.45
N VAL A 4 -0.42 -6.63 -6.95
CA VAL A 4 -1.46 -7.51 -6.38
C VAL A 4 -1.03 -8.12 -5.04
N SER A 5 -1.97 -8.46 -4.17
CA SER A 5 -1.69 -9.24 -2.95
C SER A 5 -0.93 -10.53 -3.27
N GLY A 6 0.11 -10.84 -2.49
CA GLY A 6 1.00 -11.99 -2.76
C GLY A 6 2.12 -11.72 -3.75
N SER A 7 2.20 -10.51 -4.33
CA SER A 7 3.27 -10.16 -5.27
C SER A 7 4.65 -9.97 -4.63
N GLY A 8 4.74 -9.89 -3.29
CA GLY A 8 6.01 -9.71 -2.57
C GLY A 8 6.30 -8.28 -2.11
N LYS A 9 5.34 -7.34 -2.24
CA LYS A 9 5.47 -5.95 -1.73
C LYS A 9 5.98 -5.91 -0.29
N THR A 10 5.31 -6.59 0.63
CA THR A 10 5.71 -6.63 2.05
C THR A 10 7.11 -7.22 2.24
N THR A 11 7.52 -8.18 1.41
CA THR A 11 8.89 -8.72 1.45
C THR A 11 9.91 -7.66 1.06
N TRP A 12 9.63 -6.88 0.00
CA TRP A 12 10.48 -5.76 -0.41
C TRP A 12 10.51 -4.65 0.65
N VAL A 13 9.36 -4.30 1.23
CA VAL A 13 9.30 -3.31 2.33
C VAL A 13 10.15 -3.76 3.52
N ASN A 14 10.09 -5.04 3.88
CA ASN A 14 10.86 -5.58 5.00
C ASN A 14 12.37 -5.64 4.74
N SER A 15 12.81 -5.66 3.46
CA SER A 15 14.23 -5.60 3.11
C SER A 15 14.77 -4.17 3.03
N HIS A 16 13.91 -3.15 2.93
CA HIS A 16 14.29 -1.74 2.84
C HIS A 16 13.86 -0.98 4.11
N LYS A 17 14.55 -1.28 5.22
CA LYS A 17 14.22 -0.77 6.57
C LYS A 17 14.56 0.70 6.78
N GLU A 18 15.30 1.29 5.86
CA GLU A 18 15.63 2.71 5.82
C GLU A 18 14.39 3.59 5.59
N TYR A 19 13.34 3.06 4.95
CA TYR A 19 12.11 3.80 4.67
C TYR A 19 11.11 3.71 5.82
N ILE A 20 10.46 4.84 6.12
CA ILE A 20 9.29 4.85 7.01
C ILE A 20 8.09 4.21 6.30
N VAL A 21 7.58 3.11 6.85
CA VAL A 21 6.45 2.38 6.25
C VAL A 21 5.13 3.08 6.53
N CYS A 22 4.47 3.56 5.49
CA CYS A 22 3.12 4.12 5.52
C CYS A 22 2.13 3.10 4.95
N SER A 23 1.39 2.43 5.83
CA SER A 23 0.44 1.37 5.47
C SER A 23 -0.86 1.52 6.25
N THR A 24 -2.01 1.40 5.57
CA THR A 24 -3.28 1.35 6.29
C THR A 24 -3.45 0.08 7.11
N ASP A 25 -2.87 -1.03 6.67
CA ASP A 25 -2.90 -2.27 7.45
C ASP A 25 -2.20 -2.07 8.80
N SER A 26 -1.07 -1.34 8.83
CA SER A 26 -0.38 -1.00 10.09
C SER A 26 -1.23 -0.16 11.05
N ILE A 27 -2.11 0.70 10.53
CA ILE A 27 -3.03 1.50 11.35
C ILE A 27 -4.15 0.61 11.92
N ILE A 28 -4.64 -0.34 11.13
CA ILE A 28 -5.65 -1.31 11.56
C ILE A 28 -5.08 -2.28 12.59
N GLU A 29 -3.84 -2.73 12.41
CA GLU A 29 -3.13 -3.57 13.40
C GLU A 29 -2.92 -2.82 14.72
N GLN A 30 -2.47 -1.56 14.69
CA GLN A 30 -2.36 -0.75 15.90
C GLN A 30 -3.71 -0.53 16.60
N LEU A 31 -4.80 -0.41 15.84
CA LEU A 31 -6.14 -0.31 16.41
C LEU A 31 -6.55 -1.63 17.07
N ALA A 32 -6.28 -2.76 16.41
CA ALA A 32 -6.55 -4.09 16.92
C ALA A 32 -5.82 -4.34 18.25
N GLU A 33 -4.53 -3.99 18.32
CA GLU A 33 -3.72 -4.07 19.54
C GLU A 33 -4.26 -3.17 20.65
N LYS A 34 -4.60 -1.91 20.35
CA LYS A 34 -5.16 -0.97 21.34
C LYS A 34 -6.51 -1.41 21.91
N MET A 35 -7.29 -2.16 21.12
CA MET A 35 -8.60 -2.65 21.49
C MET A 35 -8.58 -4.09 22.05
N ASP A 36 -7.41 -4.75 22.05
CA ASP A 36 -7.24 -6.17 22.38
C ASP A 36 -8.20 -7.09 21.59
N ILE A 37 -8.32 -6.84 20.28
CA ILE A 37 -9.16 -7.61 19.35
C ILE A 37 -8.35 -8.15 18.17
N SER A 38 -8.91 -9.08 17.41
CA SER A 38 -8.26 -9.56 16.19
C SER A 38 -8.25 -8.48 15.09
N TYR A 39 -7.30 -8.59 14.15
CA TYR A 39 -7.26 -7.73 12.96
C TYR A 39 -8.61 -7.72 12.21
N THR A 40 -9.22 -8.90 12.05
CA THR A 40 -10.51 -9.05 11.36
C THR A 40 -11.61 -8.30 12.09
N ASP A 41 -11.62 -8.34 13.43
CA ASP A 41 -12.60 -7.62 14.24
C ASP A 41 -12.37 -6.11 14.17
N ALA A 42 -11.12 -5.65 14.18
CA ALA A 42 -10.79 -4.23 14.00
C ALA A 42 -11.22 -3.72 12.61
N PHE A 43 -10.98 -4.50 11.57
CA PHE A 43 -11.43 -4.20 10.22
C PHE A 43 -12.95 -4.09 10.14
N ASN A 44 -13.66 -5.10 10.67
CA ASN A 44 -15.12 -5.12 10.73
C ASN A 44 -15.67 -3.95 11.55
N TYR A 45 -15.01 -3.59 12.66
CA TYR A 45 -15.37 -2.43 13.47
C TYR A 45 -15.26 -1.13 12.66
N ILE A 46 -14.16 -0.92 11.94
CA ILE A 46 -13.96 0.26 11.07
C ILE A 46 -15.06 0.33 10.01
N GLN A 47 -15.33 -0.80 9.34
CA GLN A 47 -16.34 -0.89 8.29
C GLN A 47 -17.74 -0.60 8.83
N ASN A 48 -18.15 -1.26 9.91
CA ASN A 48 -19.48 -1.10 10.52
C ASN A 48 -19.70 0.32 11.09
N LYS A 49 -18.63 0.95 11.59
CA LYS A 49 -18.70 2.33 12.11
C LYS A 49 -18.44 3.39 11.04
N LYS A 50 -18.24 3.00 9.77
CA LYS A 50 -17.90 3.91 8.65
C LYS A 50 -16.69 4.81 8.97
N LYS A 51 -15.69 4.26 9.66
CA LYS A 51 -14.49 5.00 10.12
C LYS A 51 -13.34 4.97 9.12
N PHE A 52 -13.60 4.69 7.84
CA PHE A 52 -12.55 4.69 6.81
C PHE A 52 -11.89 6.06 6.66
N ASP A 53 -12.65 7.14 6.87
CA ASP A 53 -12.10 8.51 6.84
C ASP A 53 -11.02 8.68 7.90
N TYR A 54 -11.25 8.19 9.13
CA TYR A 54 -10.24 8.24 10.20
C TYR A 54 -8.95 7.51 9.83
N ILE A 55 -9.07 6.32 9.21
CA ILE A 55 -7.90 5.54 8.77
C ILE A 55 -7.15 6.28 7.67
N THR A 56 -7.88 6.87 6.72
CA THR A 56 -7.32 7.68 5.63
C THR A 56 -6.62 8.93 6.19
N THR A 57 -7.23 9.63 7.15
CA THR A 57 -6.61 10.78 7.82
C THR A 57 -5.31 10.38 8.51
N LYS A 58 -5.32 9.32 9.31
CA LYS A 58 -4.11 8.84 10.01
C LYS A 58 -3.01 8.40 9.04
N PHE A 59 -3.40 7.84 7.91
CA PHE A 59 -2.49 7.46 6.85
C PHE A 59 -1.80 8.68 6.21
N PHE A 60 -2.56 9.72 5.86
CA PHE A 60 -2.00 10.94 5.30
C PHE A 60 -1.21 11.76 6.33
N GLU A 61 -1.65 11.83 7.59
CA GLU A 61 -0.88 12.48 8.67
C GLU A 61 0.54 11.91 8.76
N LYS A 62 0.69 10.59 8.70
CA LYS A 62 2.01 9.94 8.75
C LYS A 62 2.88 10.28 7.53
N ILE A 63 2.28 10.32 6.33
CA ILE A 63 3.00 10.69 5.10
C ILE A 63 3.41 12.15 5.15
N HIS A 64 2.50 13.04 5.55
CA HIS A 64 2.76 14.47 5.70
C HIS A 64 3.87 14.73 6.72
N GLU A 65 3.87 14.02 7.85
CA GLU A 65 4.97 14.08 8.82
C GLU A 65 6.30 13.68 8.19
N CYS A 66 6.34 12.62 7.37
CA CYS A 66 7.57 12.23 6.66
C CYS A 66 8.05 13.32 5.70
N ILE A 67 7.14 13.90 4.91
CA ILE A 67 7.43 15.00 3.97
C ILE A 67 7.96 16.23 4.70
N LEU A 68 7.30 16.65 5.79
CA LEU A 68 7.70 17.84 6.56
C LEU A 68 9.06 17.67 7.23
N ASN A 69 9.41 16.45 7.63
CA ASN A 69 10.65 16.13 8.36
C ASN A 69 11.76 15.57 7.45
N ASP A 70 11.63 15.67 6.13
CA ASP A 70 12.61 15.19 5.14
C ASP A 70 13.00 13.72 5.38
N LYS A 71 12.00 12.87 5.63
CA LYS A 71 12.14 11.43 5.82
C LYS A 71 11.65 10.67 4.60
N ASP A 72 12.49 9.78 4.10
CA ASP A 72 12.09 8.87 3.04
C ASP A 72 11.07 7.85 3.56
N PHE A 73 10.05 7.58 2.76
CA PHE A 73 8.93 6.72 3.15
C PHE A 73 8.50 5.82 2.00
N VAL A 74 7.89 4.69 2.38
CA VAL A 74 7.28 3.75 1.43
C VAL A 74 5.79 3.61 1.72
N ILE A 75 4.99 3.74 0.67
CA ILE A 75 3.54 3.49 0.76
C ILE A 75 3.25 2.03 0.41
N ASP A 76 2.88 1.25 1.43
CA ASP A 76 2.52 -0.17 1.28
C ASP A 76 1.00 -0.33 1.17
N ARG A 77 0.52 -0.12 -0.05
CA ARG A 77 -0.84 -0.41 -0.53
C ARG A 77 -0.73 -1.07 -1.91
N THR A 78 -1.85 -1.58 -2.44
CA THR A 78 -1.85 -2.31 -3.71
C THR A 78 -1.73 -1.41 -4.94
N HIS A 79 -2.34 -0.21 -4.93
CA HIS A 79 -2.29 0.80 -5.99
C HIS A 79 -2.51 0.25 -7.41
N LEU A 80 -3.57 -0.55 -7.57
CA LEU A 80 -3.79 -1.33 -8.78
C LEU A 80 -4.24 -0.47 -9.97
N LYS A 81 -5.12 0.52 -9.72
CA LYS A 81 -5.72 1.35 -10.77
C LYS A 81 -4.93 2.63 -10.98
N ARG A 82 -4.77 3.02 -12.25
CA ARG A 82 -4.07 4.24 -12.68
C ARG A 82 -4.65 5.50 -12.06
N ASN A 83 -5.97 5.66 -12.07
CA ASN A 83 -6.63 6.85 -11.53
C ASN A 83 -6.37 7.05 -10.02
N ILE A 84 -6.29 5.95 -9.25
CA ILE A 84 -5.96 5.99 -7.82
C ILE A 84 -4.53 6.48 -7.61
N ARG A 85 -3.59 6.01 -8.44
CA ARG A 85 -2.18 6.43 -8.37
C ARG A 85 -2.01 7.91 -8.73
N ILE A 86 -2.62 8.38 -9.82
CA ILE A 86 -2.58 9.79 -10.23
C ILE A 86 -3.14 10.68 -9.12
N SER A 87 -4.28 10.32 -8.52
CA SER A 87 -4.88 11.07 -7.42
C SER A 87 -3.90 11.19 -6.23
N LEU A 88 -3.28 10.08 -5.85
CA LEU A 88 -2.31 10.06 -4.76
C LEU A 88 -1.06 10.89 -5.09
N ILE A 89 -0.48 10.72 -6.28
CA ILE A 89 0.69 11.47 -6.73
C ILE A 89 0.42 12.97 -6.68
N ASN A 90 -0.73 13.41 -7.19
CA ASN A 90 -1.11 14.81 -7.20
C ASN A 90 -1.28 15.36 -5.79
N GLU A 91 -1.93 14.63 -4.90
CA GLU A 91 -2.12 15.02 -3.50
C GLU A 91 -0.77 15.20 -2.79
N LEU A 92 0.14 14.24 -2.95
CA LEU A 92 1.46 14.28 -2.30
C LEU A 92 2.35 15.38 -2.88
N LYS A 93 2.40 15.53 -4.21
CA LYS A 93 3.18 16.61 -4.84
C LYS A 93 2.63 17.99 -4.49
N THR A 94 1.31 18.16 -4.45
CA THR A 94 0.68 19.42 -4.02
C THR A 94 1.03 19.74 -2.57
N PHE A 95 0.86 18.80 -1.66
CA PHE A 95 1.20 18.98 -0.25
C PHE A 95 2.69 19.35 -0.06
N ALA A 96 3.60 18.68 -0.77
CA ALA A 96 5.02 19.00 -0.71
C ALA A 96 5.32 20.43 -1.19
N ILE A 97 4.78 20.82 -2.35
CA ILE A 97 4.98 22.16 -2.93
C ILE A 97 4.45 23.25 -2.00
N GLU A 98 3.23 23.08 -1.45
CA GLU A 98 2.61 24.04 -0.53
C GLU A 98 3.42 24.25 0.75
N ASN A 99 4.21 23.25 1.16
CA ASN A 99 5.07 23.30 2.33
C ASN A 99 6.55 23.57 1.99
N GLY A 100 6.85 24.02 0.76
CA GLY A 100 8.21 24.36 0.33
C GLY A 100 9.16 23.16 0.26
N LYS A 101 8.61 21.95 0.11
CA LYS A 101 9.37 20.69 0.00
C LYS A 101 9.50 20.27 -1.46
N HIS A 102 10.58 19.57 -1.76
CA HIS A 102 10.76 18.83 -3.00
C HIS A 102 10.48 17.36 -2.74
N LEU A 103 9.64 16.73 -3.57
CA LEU A 103 9.26 15.33 -3.42
C LEU A 103 9.44 14.58 -4.74
N GLU A 104 10.33 13.59 -4.73
CA GLU A 104 10.49 12.61 -5.79
C GLU A 104 9.65 11.36 -5.46
N LEU A 105 8.95 10.84 -6.46
CA LEU A 105 8.07 9.69 -6.34
C LEU A 105 8.50 8.56 -7.27
N PHE A 106 8.90 7.45 -6.67
CA PHE A 106 9.31 6.23 -7.37
C PHE A 106 8.22 5.16 -7.29
N ALA A 107 7.90 4.54 -8.43
CA ALA A 107 7.03 3.36 -8.44
C ALA A 107 7.88 2.08 -8.44
N VAL A 108 7.70 1.25 -7.41
CA VAL A 108 8.17 -0.14 -7.41
C VAL A 108 6.99 -1.03 -7.83
N SER A 109 7.02 -1.52 -9.07
CA SER A 109 5.96 -2.27 -9.74
C SER A 109 6.24 -3.77 -9.71
N PHE A 110 5.30 -4.57 -9.19
CA PHE A 110 5.40 -6.03 -9.13
C PHE A 110 4.51 -6.67 -10.19
N GLU A 111 5.11 -6.94 -11.35
CA GLU A 111 4.45 -7.39 -12.58
C GLU A 111 4.65 -8.90 -12.76
N LEU A 112 4.11 -9.66 -11.80
CA LEU A 112 4.32 -11.11 -11.74
C LEU A 112 3.23 -11.89 -12.48
N PRO A 113 3.58 -13.03 -13.09
CA PRO A 113 2.60 -13.96 -13.62
C PRO A 113 1.56 -14.40 -12.57
N THR A 114 0.30 -14.52 -12.99
CA THR A 114 -0.83 -14.90 -12.14
C THR A 114 -0.62 -16.23 -11.40
N ASN A 115 -0.04 -17.24 -12.06
CA ASN A 115 0.28 -18.52 -11.44
C ASN A 115 1.29 -18.35 -10.28
N THR A 116 2.32 -17.53 -10.46
CA THR A 116 3.28 -17.20 -9.40
C THR A 116 2.61 -16.55 -8.19
N ILE A 117 1.65 -15.64 -8.41
CA ILE A 117 0.88 -15.00 -7.34
C ILE A 117 0.09 -16.06 -6.55
N PHE A 118 -0.64 -16.94 -7.23
CA PHE A 118 -1.43 -17.99 -6.56
C PHE A 118 -0.58 -19.00 -5.82
N GLU A 119 0.56 -19.41 -6.38
CA GLU A 119 1.51 -20.30 -5.70
C GLU A 119 2.06 -19.67 -4.40
N ARG A 120 2.44 -18.38 -4.46
CA ARG A 120 2.90 -17.64 -3.29
C ARG A 120 1.82 -17.51 -2.21
N LEU A 121 0.58 -17.22 -2.61
CA LEU A 121 -0.54 -17.13 -1.66
C LEU A 121 -0.85 -18.47 -1.01
N LYS A 122 -0.85 -19.58 -1.77
CA LYS A 122 -1.01 -20.94 -1.23
C LYS A 122 0.08 -21.29 -0.22
N ASN A 123 1.32 -20.91 -0.51
CA ASN A 123 2.43 -21.11 0.41
C ASN A 123 2.34 -20.22 1.66
N ARG A 124 1.86 -18.98 1.52
CA ARG A 124 1.61 -18.06 2.65
C ARG A 124 0.52 -18.60 3.56
N GLU A 125 -0.60 -19.04 3.01
CA GLU A 125 -1.72 -19.59 3.78
C GLU A 125 -1.27 -20.78 4.64
N LYS A 126 -0.49 -21.71 4.07
CA LYS A 126 0.09 -22.83 4.83
C LYS A 126 0.95 -22.38 6.01
N LYS A 127 1.68 -21.27 5.87
CA LYS A 127 2.62 -20.75 6.89
C LYS A 127 1.93 -19.91 7.96
N THR A 128 0.98 -19.06 7.57
CA THR A 128 0.43 -18.02 8.46
C THR A 128 -1.03 -18.24 8.82
N ARG A 129 -1.71 -19.21 8.19
CA ARG A 129 -3.17 -19.41 8.25
C ARG A 129 -3.99 -18.19 7.79
N LYS A 130 -3.34 -17.16 7.22
CA LYS A 130 -4.02 -16.01 6.59
C LYS A 130 -4.28 -16.35 5.13
N SER A 131 -5.55 -16.54 4.76
CA SER A 131 -5.98 -16.72 3.37
C SER A 131 -6.60 -15.43 2.84
N ILE A 132 -6.55 -15.26 1.51
CA ILE A 132 -7.27 -14.20 0.80
C ILE A 132 -8.20 -14.90 -0.18
N PRO A 133 -9.50 -14.55 -0.23
CA PRO A 133 -10.44 -15.16 -1.16
C PRO A 133 -9.96 -15.05 -2.61
N LYS A 134 -10.14 -16.14 -3.38
CA LYS A 134 -9.62 -16.25 -4.76
C LYS A 134 -10.24 -15.20 -5.68
N ASP A 135 -11.52 -14.96 -5.53
CA ASP A 135 -12.30 -13.92 -6.20
C ASP A 135 -11.72 -12.52 -5.98
N VAL A 136 -11.35 -12.19 -4.73
CA VAL A 136 -10.67 -10.92 -4.41
C VAL A 136 -9.33 -10.80 -5.15
N ILE A 137 -8.54 -11.87 -5.22
CA ILE A 137 -7.26 -11.87 -5.95
C ILE A 137 -7.48 -11.70 -7.45
N LEU A 138 -8.47 -12.39 -8.03
CA LEU A 138 -8.81 -12.25 -9.44
C LEU A 138 -9.28 -10.82 -9.77
N GLU A 139 -10.09 -10.21 -8.91
CA GLU A 139 -10.49 -8.81 -9.04
C GLU A 139 -9.28 -7.88 -9.02
N GLN A 140 -8.31 -8.12 -8.13
CA GLN A 140 -7.09 -7.33 -8.07
C GLN A 140 -6.24 -7.47 -9.33
N ILE A 141 -6.10 -8.69 -9.87
CA ILE A 141 -5.37 -8.93 -11.13
C ILE A 141 -6.06 -8.21 -12.28
N ASN A 142 -7.38 -8.32 -12.39
CA ASN A 142 -8.15 -7.67 -13.45
C ASN A 142 -8.15 -6.13 -13.33
N SER A 143 -7.93 -5.60 -12.13
CA SER A 143 -7.84 -4.16 -11.87
C SER A 143 -6.42 -3.60 -11.98
N PHE A 144 -5.42 -4.42 -12.31
CA PHE A 144 -4.02 -4.01 -12.32
C PHE A 144 -3.67 -3.30 -13.62
N ASP A 145 -3.55 -1.98 -13.55
CA ASP A 145 -2.99 -1.14 -14.60
C ASP A 145 -1.47 -1.04 -14.41
N ILE A 146 -0.69 -1.42 -15.42
CA ILE A 146 0.77 -1.27 -15.41
C ILE A 146 1.12 0.21 -15.21
N PRO A 147 1.99 0.57 -14.24
CA PRO A 147 2.34 1.95 -14.00
C PRO A 147 3.23 2.52 -15.11
N THR A 148 2.99 3.77 -15.45
CA THR A 148 3.73 4.52 -16.46
C THR A 148 4.14 5.91 -15.94
N THR A 149 5.21 6.46 -16.49
CA THR A 149 5.81 7.73 -15.99
C THR A 149 4.91 8.95 -16.21
N ASP A 150 4.01 8.88 -17.19
CA ASP A 150 3.00 9.92 -17.45
C ASP A 150 1.95 10.08 -16.33
N GLU A 151 1.90 9.15 -15.37
CA GLU A 151 1.13 9.31 -14.13
C GLU A 151 1.76 10.33 -13.17
N GLY A 152 3.02 10.73 -13.41
CA GLY A 152 3.76 11.68 -12.59
C GLY A 152 4.83 11.05 -11.69
N PHE A 153 5.18 9.78 -11.89
CA PHE A 153 6.34 9.14 -11.26
C PHE A 153 7.65 9.63 -11.88
N ASP A 154 8.65 9.85 -11.03
CA ASP A 154 9.97 10.31 -11.44
C ASP A 154 10.81 9.14 -12.00
N ALA A 155 10.64 7.93 -11.46
CA ALA A 155 11.09 6.69 -12.11
C ALA A 155 10.24 5.48 -11.71
N ILE A 156 10.39 4.38 -12.47
CA ILE A 156 9.67 3.12 -12.25
C ILE A 156 10.67 1.96 -12.24
N GLU A 157 10.76 1.27 -11.10
CA GLU A 157 11.44 0.00 -10.93
C GLU A 157 10.44 -1.14 -11.18
N ARG A 158 10.80 -2.12 -12.01
CA ARG A 158 9.94 -3.28 -12.34
C ARG A 158 10.52 -4.57 -11.78
N ILE A 159 9.69 -5.30 -11.05
CA ILE A 159 9.99 -6.62 -10.47
C ILE A 159 9.09 -7.65 -11.18
N THR A 160 9.72 -8.54 -11.95
CA THR A 160 9.07 -9.54 -12.83
C THR A 160 9.42 -10.98 -12.45
#